data_AF-A0A1F9S621-F1
#
_entry.id   AF-A0A1F9S621-F1
#
_cell.length_a   1.000
_cell.length_b   1.000
_cell.length_c   1.000
_cell.angle_alpha   90.00
_cell.angle_beta   90.00
_cell.angle_gamma   90.00
#
_symmetry.space_group_name_H-M   'P 1'
#
loop_
_entity.id
_entity.type
_entity.pdbx_description
1 polymer ?
#
loop_
_entity_poly.entity_id
_entity_poly.type
_entity_poly.pdbx_seq_one_letter_code
_entity_poly.pdbx_strand_id
1 'polypeptide(L)'
;MTRPELCVIAGPNGAGKTTFAREFLPHFAKCPEFVNADLIAGGLSPFSAAAAALEAGRIMLRRIDELSAHHRDFAFETTLSGKGYLSLFRKLRTKGYRIHLFFLSVPSVQLAIQRVRDRVRHGGHAVPEEDIRRRFHRGLRNLFAEYMPLLDTWTLWDNSERRPQMIAYAEGSDIRILNSSLFDHVKKGLELPK
;
A
#
# COMPACT_ATOMS: atom_id res chain seq x y z
N MET A 1 11.75 2.80 26.30
CA MET A 1 10.61 3.33 25.52
C MET A 1 10.47 2.47 24.26
N THR A 2 9.25 2.09 23.88
CA THR A 2 8.98 1.35 22.65
C THR A 2 9.24 2.26 21.44
N ARG A 3 9.84 1.71 20.37
CA ARG A 3 10.03 2.46 19.12
C ARG A 3 8.67 2.63 18.44
N PRO A 4 8.36 3.80 17.87
CA PRO A 4 7.10 3.98 17.17
C PRO A 4 7.08 3.18 15.86
N GLU A 5 5.89 2.76 15.44
CA GLU A 5 5.69 1.88 14.29
C GLU A 5 4.92 2.57 13.16
N LEU A 6 5.41 2.39 11.94
CA LEU A 6 4.71 2.76 10.71
C LEU A 6 4.30 1.48 9.98
N CYS A 7 3.00 1.31 9.74
CA CYS A 7 2.44 0.25 8.90
C CYS A 7 2.03 0.78 7.52
N VAL A 8 2.59 0.22 6.45
CA VAL A 8 2.33 0.65 5.07
C VAL A 8 1.56 -0.44 4.35
N ILE A 9 0.32 -0.18 3.96
CA ILE A 9 -0.46 -1.09 3.13
C ILE A 9 -0.28 -0.70 1.67
N ALA A 10 0.42 -1.54 0.92
CA ALA A 10 0.86 -1.27 -0.45
C ALA A 10 0.29 -2.28 -1.45
N GLY A 11 0.28 -1.91 -2.75
CA GLY A 11 -0.24 -2.76 -3.82
C GLY A 11 -1.12 -2.02 -4.83
N PRO A 12 -1.43 -2.63 -5.99
CA PRO A 12 -2.17 -1.95 -7.03
C PRO A 12 -3.62 -1.62 -6.62
N ASN A 13 -4.26 -0.75 -7.39
CA ASN A 13 -5.70 -0.56 -7.30
C ASN A 13 -6.41 -1.91 -7.54
N GLY A 14 -7.49 -2.19 -6.82
CA GLY A 14 -8.19 -3.49 -6.91
C GLY A 14 -7.52 -4.65 -6.15
N ALA A 15 -6.37 -4.45 -5.49
CA ALA A 15 -5.70 -5.51 -4.72
C ALA A 15 -6.35 -5.81 -3.35
N GLY A 16 -7.39 -5.08 -2.93
CA GLY A 16 -8.05 -5.30 -1.64
C GLY A 16 -7.38 -4.65 -0.42
N LYS A 17 -6.47 -3.68 -0.65
CA LYS A 17 -5.72 -2.98 0.40
C LYS A 17 -6.57 -2.38 1.52
N THR A 18 -7.63 -1.65 1.18
CA THR A 18 -8.48 -1.02 2.20
C THR A 18 -9.24 -2.04 3.05
N THR A 19 -9.67 -3.15 2.44
CA THR A 19 -10.29 -4.27 3.17
C THR A 19 -9.29 -4.91 4.12
N PHE A 20 -8.10 -5.23 3.60
CA PHE A 20 -7.00 -5.77 4.41
C PHE A 20 -6.66 -4.82 5.57
N ALA A 21 -6.54 -3.51 5.32
CA ALA A 21 -6.24 -2.53 6.35
C ALA A 21 -7.30 -2.53 7.48
N ARG A 22 -8.59 -2.58 7.14
CA ARG A 22 -9.69 -2.57 8.12
C ARG A 22 -9.75 -3.82 8.97
N GLU A 23 -9.43 -4.97 8.41
CA GLU A 23 -9.42 -6.24 9.14
C GLU A 23 -8.12 -6.42 9.94
N PHE A 24 -6.98 -6.11 9.32
CA PHE A 24 -5.65 -6.36 9.88
C PHE A 24 -5.24 -5.35 10.96
N LEU A 25 -5.41 -4.05 10.70
CA LEU A 25 -4.82 -3.01 11.56
C LEU A 25 -5.40 -2.97 12.99
N PRO A 26 -6.74 -3.03 13.19
CA PRO A 26 -7.30 -2.98 14.55
C PRO A 26 -7.03 -4.26 15.36
N HIS A 27 -7.05 -5.42 14.70
CA HIS A 27 -7.03 -6.71 15.39
C HIS A 27 -5.62 -7.26 15.60
N PHE A 28 -4.69 -7.02 14.66
CA PHE A 28 -3.35 -7.61 14.70
C PHE A 28 -2.27 -6.58 15.01
N ALA A 29 -2.29 -5.43 14.32
CA ALA A 29 -1.27 -4.40 14.50
C ALA A 29 -1.54 -3.44 15.68
N LYS A 30 -2.74 -3.50 16.29
CA LYS A 30 -3.20 -2.57 17.35
C LYS A 30 -2.98 -1.09 16.99
N CYS A 31 -3.05 -0.78 15.68
CA CYS A 31 -2.76 0.53 15.12
C CYS A 31 -4.05 1.11 14.52
N PRO A 32 -4.89 1.80 15.32
CA PRO A 32 -6.17 2.31 14.83
C PRO A 32 -6.00 3.50 13.88
N GLU A 33 -4.84 4.16 13.91
CA GLU A 33 -4.63 5.41 13.19
C GLU A 33 -4.27 5.15 11.72
N PHE A 34 -5.28 5.12 10.86
CA PHE A 34 -5.14 4.83 9.43
C PHE A 34 -5.42 6.05 8.56
N VAL A 35 -4.38 6.55 7.88
CA VAL A 35 -4.45 7.71 6.98
C VAL A 35 -4.54 7.23 5.53
N ASN A 36 -5.59 7.62 4.81
CA ASN A 36 -5.82 7.16 3.43
C ASN A 36 -6.35 8.31 2.55
N ALA A 37 -5.61 8.64 1.49
CA ALA A 37 -5.97 9.73 0.57
C ALA A 37 -7.31 9.51 -0.15
N ASP A 38 -7.65 8.28 -0.54
CA ASP A 38 -8.92 7.98 -1.23
C ASP A 38 -10.12 8.16 -0.28
N LEU A 39 -9.97 7.79 1.00
CA LEU A 39 -11.00 8.00 2.02
C LEU A 39 -11.17 9.50 2.32
N ILE A 40 -10.08 10.25 2.44
CA ILE A 40 -10.11 11.71 2.64
C ILE A 40 -10.78 12.39 1.44
N ALA A 41 -10.39 12.01 0.21
CA ALA A 41 -10.97 12.57 -1.01
C ALA A 41 -12.48 12.29 -1.10
N GLY A 42 -12.92 11.08 -0.74
CA GLY A 42 -14.35 10.74 -0.67
C GLY A 42 -15.11 11.51 0.40
N GLY A 43 -14.47 11.86 1.53
CA GLY A 43 -15.05 12.71 2.55
C GLY A 43 -15.18 14.18 2.11
N LEU A 44 -14.18 14.71 1.40
CA LEU A 44 -14.18 16.07 0.88
C LEU A 44 -15.15 16.28 -0.28
N SER A 45 -15.20 15.30 -1.19
CA SER A 45 -16.00 15.37 -2.41
C SER A 45 -16.66 14.01 -2.66
N PRO A 46 -17.78 13.72 -1.97
CA PRO A 46 -18.44 12.42 -2.05
C PRO A 46 -18.92 12.06 -3.46
N PHE A 47 -19.21 13.06 -4.29
CA PHE A 47 -19.63 12.87 -5.69
C PHE A 47 -18.47 12.94 -6.69
N SER A 48 -17.29 13.41 -6.29
CA SER A 48 -16.11 13.51 -7.18
C SER A 48 -14.80 13.52 -6.40
N ALA A 49 -14.43 12.37 -5.83
CA ALA A 49 -13.17 12.23 -5.11
C ALA A 49 -11.94 12.54 -5.97
N ALA A 50 -12.02 12.33 -7.30
CA ALA A 50 -10.94 12.68 -8.23
C ALA A 50 -10.62 14.19 -8.21
N ALA A 51 -11.63 15.06 -8.09
CA ALA A 51 -11.45 16.50 -7.99
C ALA A 51 -10.72 16.91 -6.69
N ALA A 52 -10.92 16.16 -5.62
CA ALA A 52 -10.29 16.40 -4.31
C ALA A 52 -8.94 15.69 -4.12
N ALA A 53 -8.44 14.94 -5.11
CA ALA A 53 -7.28 14.06 -4.93
C ALA A 53 -6.00 14.81 -4.50
N LEU A 54 -5.74 15.99 -5.07
CA LEU A 54 -4.57 16.80 -4.70
C LEU A 54 -4.67 17.36 -3.28
N GLU A 55 -5.85 17.85 -2.90
CA GLU A 55 -6.11 18.38 -1.56
C GLU A 55 -6.04 17.25 -0.51
N ALA A 56 -6.67 16.11 -0.79
CA ALA A 56 -6.62 14.93 0.07
C ALA A 56 -5.18 14.43 0.28
N GLY A 57 -4.34 14.46 -0.77
CA GLY A 57 -2.91 14.16 -0.65
C GLY A 57 -2.18 15.11 0.29
N ARG A 58 -2.46 16.41 0.24
CA ARG A 58 -1.87 17.41 1.16
C ARG A 58 -2.34 17.20 2.60
N ILE A 59 -3.61 16.89 2.82
CA ILE A 59 -4.16 16.60 4.15
C ILE A 59 -3.52 15.34 4.72
N MET A 60 -3.40 14.28 3.91
CA MET A 60 -2.74 13.04 4.30
C MET A 60 -1.29 13.30 4.76
N LEU A 61 -0.51 14.03 3.98
CA LEU A 61 0.89 14.34 4.34
C LEU A 61 0.99 15.18 5.62
N ARG A 62 0.09 16.15 5.81
CA ARG A 62 0.02 16.94 7.04
C ARG A 62 -0.28 16.07 8.26
N ARG A 63 -1.26 15.16 8.14
CA ARG A 63 -1.60 14.24 9.23
C ARG A 63 -0.45 13.31 9.59
N ILE A 64 0.28 12.81 8.59
CA ILE A 64 1.50 12.01 8.80
C ILE A 64 2.57 12.83 9.54
N ASP A 65 2.78 14.09 9.15
CA ASP A 65 3.75 14.96 9.81
C ASP A 65 3.38 15.20 11.29
N GLU A 66 2.11 15.48 11.59
CA GLU A 66 1.57 15.61 12.96
C GLU A 66 1.82 14.34 13.79
N LEU A 67 1.40 13.17 13.29
CA LEU A 67 1.55 11.90 13.99
C LEU A 67 3.03 11.59 14.27
N SER A 68 3.89 11.87 13.29
CA SER A 68 5.34 11.67 13.42
C SER A 68 6.02 12.67 14.35
N ALA A 69 5.42 13.84 14.60
CA ALA A 69 5.93 14.81 15.56
C ALA A 69 5.65 14.36 17.01
N HIS A 70 4.56 13.62 17.19
CA HIS A 70 4.14 13.08 18.49
C HIS A 70 4.56 11.62 18.72
N HIS A 71 5.42 11.06 17.88
CA HIS A 71 5.88 9.66 17.96
C HIS A 71 4.72 8.65 18.08
N ARG A 72 3.62 8.89 17.37
CA ARG A 72 2.45 8.00 17.36
C ARG A 72 2.65 6.87 16.36
N ASP A 73 2.14 5.69 16.68
CA ASP A 73 2.01 4.61 15.72
C ASP A 73 0.91 4.98 14.71
N PHE A 74 1.16 4.73 13.43
CA PHE A 74 0.16 4.98 12.40
C PHE A 74 0.35 4.08 11.19
N ALA A 75 -0.70 4.01 10.38
CA ALA A 75 -0.72 3.29 9.14
C ALA A 75 -1.18 4.18 7.99
N PHE A 76 -0.73 3.86 6.77
CA PHE A 76 -1.32 4.47 5.58
C PHE A 76 -1.36 3.53 4.39
N GLU A 77 -2.26 3.82 3.45
CA GLU A 77 -2.40 3.08 2.20
C GLU A 77 -1.75 3.82 1.03
N THR A 78 -1.08 3.07 0.16
CA THR A 78 -0.50 3.61 -1.07
C THR A 78 -0.48 2.57 -2.18
N THR A 79 -0.40 3.02 -3.44
CA THR A 79 -0.07 2.12 -4.55
C THR A 79 1.42 1.86 -4.69
N LEU A 80 2.25 2.64 -3.98
CA LEU A 80 3.72 2.67 -4.10
C LEU A 80 4.21 3.01 -5.53
N SER A 81 3.33 3.47 -6.42
CA SER A 81 3.62 3.66 -7.84
C SER A 81 4.48 4.89 -8.15
N GLY A 82 4.57 5.84 -7.20
CA GLY A 82 5.50 6.95 -7.21
C GLY A 82 6.57 6.79 -6.14
N LYS A 83 7.68 7.53 -6.27
CA LYS A 83 8.82 7.52 -5.34
C LYS A 83 8.73 8.58 -4.22
N GLY A 84 7.62 9.32 -4.15
CA GLY A 84 7.44 10.45 -3.23
C GLY A 84 7.58 10.08 -1.74
N TYR A 85 7.24 8.84 -1.36
CA TYR A 85 7.37 8.39 0.03
C TYR A 85 8.79 8.01 0.46
N LEU A 86 9.78 7.98 -0.46
CA LEU A 86 11.17 7.65 -0.09
C LEU A 86 11.75 8.68 0.90
N SER A 87 11.48 9.97 0.69
CA SER A 87 11.92 11.02 1.61
C SER A 87 11.23 10.90 2.96
N LEU A 88 9.92 10.58 2.97
CA LEU A 88 9.17 10.34 4.19
C LEU A 88 9.76 9.17 5.00
N PHE A 89 10.05 8.03 4.36
CA PHE A 89 10.58 6.86 5.08
C PHE A 89 11.95 7.15 5.69
N ARG A 90 12.83 7.83 4.94
CA ARG A 90 14.12 8.28 5.48
C ARG A 90 13.93 9.19 6.69
N LYS A 91 13.04 10.20 6.59
CA LYS A 91 12.71 11.10 7.70
C LYS A 91 12.20 10.33 8.92
N LEU A 92 11.27 9.39 8.75
CA LEU A 92 10.73 8.60 9.85
C LEU A 92 11.78 7.68 10.50
N ARG A 93 12.68 7.08 9.73
CA ARG A 93 13.82 6.33 10.28
C ARG A 93 14.72 7.20 11.16
N THR A 94 15.00 8.44 10.75
CA THR A 94 15.78 9.38 11.60
C THR A 94 15.06 9.73 12.90
N LYS A 95 13.73 9.59 12.94
CA LYS A 95 12.90 9.74 14.15
C LYS A 95 12.75 8.45 14.96
N GLY A 96 13.44 7.36 14.57
CA GLY A 96 13.44 6.08 15.28
C GLY A 96 12.27 5.17 14.98
N TYR A 97 11.48 5.43 13.92
CA TYR A 97 10.38 4.54 13.51
C TYR A 97 10.88 3.20 12.99
N ARG A 98 10.17 2.12 13.34
CA ARG A 98 10.19 0.86 12.58
C ARG A 98 9.15 0.92 11.46
N ILE A 99 9.53 0.53 10.25
CA ILE A 99 8.67 0.59 9.08
C ILE A 99 8.35 -0.83 8.60
N HIS A 100 7.06 -1.16 8.65
CA HIS A 100 6.52 -2.46 8.27
C HIS A 100 5.65 -2.29 7.02
N LEU A 101 5.92 -3.04 5.96
CA LEU A 101 5.15 -2.97 4.72
C LEU A 101 4.41 -4.26 4.40
N PHE A 102 3.15 -4.14 4.01
CA PHE A 102 2.29 -5.23 3.57
C PHE A 102 1.89 -4.98 2.12
N PHE A 103 2.50 -5.70 1.18
CA PHE A 103 2.21 -5.56 -0.23
C PHE A 103 1.21 -6.63 -0.67
N LEU A 104 0.03 -6.20 -1.11
CA LEU A 104 -0.99 -7.07 -1.68
C LEU A 104 -0.88 -7.06 -3.19
N SER A 105 -0.76 -8.24 -3.80
CA SER A 105 -0.74 -8.44 -5.25
C SER A 105 -1.97 -9.21 -5.72
N VAL A 106 -2.23 -9.12 -7.02
CA VAL A 106 -3.21 -9.94 -7.74
C VAL A 106 -2.57 -10.39 -9.06
N PRO A 107 -2.98 -11.51 -9.66
CA PRO A 107 -2.28 -12.16 -10.77
C PRO A 107 -2.28 -11.38 -12.08
N SER A 108 -3.19 -10.42 -12.27
CA SER A 108 -3.31 -9.69 -13.53
C SER A 108 -3.92 -8.29 -13.36
N VAL A 109 -3.57 -7.41 -14.29
CA VAL A 109 -4.15 -6.07 -14.40
C VAL A 109 -5.65 -6.15 -14.70
N GLN A 110 -6.07 -7.15 -15.46
CA GLN A 110 -7.46 -7.42 -15.82
C GLN A 110 -8.30 -7.70 -14.58
N LEU A 111 -7.80 -8.52 -13.65
CA LEU A 111 -8.48 -8.78 -12.38
C LEU A 111 -8.55 -7.51 -11.51
N ALA A 112 -7.48 -6.71 -11.47
CA ALA A 112 -7.49 -5.42 -10.78
C ALA A 112 -8.55 -4.46 -11.34
N ILE A 113 -8.64 -4.33 -12.67
CA ILE A 113 -9.65 -3.52 -13.36
C ILE A 113 -11.06 -4.04 -13.04
N GLN A 114 -11.28 -5.35 -13.16
CA GLN A 114 -12.57 -5.97 -12.85
C GLN A 114 -13.01 -5.65 -11.41
N ARG A 115 -12.12 -5.83 -10.43
CA ARG A 115 -12.42 -5.53 -9.02
C ARG A 115 -12.71 -4.04 -8.77
N VAL A 116 -12.03 -3.14 -9.47
CA VAL A 116 -12.36 -1.70 -9.40
C VAL A 116 -13.75 -1.42 -9.98
N ARG A 117 -14.10 -2.02 -11.14
CA ARG A 117 -15.43 -1.89 -11.73
C ARG A 117 -16.52 -2.42 -10.79
N ASP A 118 -16.31 -3.58 -10.17
CA ASP A 118 -17.25 -4.15 -9.22
C ASP A 118 -17.41 -3.27 -7.97
N ARG A 119 -16.32 -2.70 -7.44
CA ARG A 119 -16.39 -1.72 -6.35
C ARG A 119 -17.22 -0.49 -6.74
N VAL A 120 -17.07 0.04 -7.95
CA VAL A 120 -17.85 1.19 -8.43
C VAL A 120 -19.34 0.85 -8.52
N ARG A 121 -19.68 -0.35 -8.99
CA ARG A 121 -21.08 -0.84 -9.00
C ARG A 121 -21.72 -0.88 -7.60
N HIS A 122 -20.91 -1.05 -6.56
CA HIS A 122 -21.34 -1.01 -5.15
C HIS A 122 -21.15 0.37 -4.51
N GLY A 123 -21.02 1.45 -5.29
CA GLY A 123 -20.94 2.82 -4.79
C GLY A 123 -19.56 3.27 -4.30
N GLY A 124 -18.50 2.50 -4.57
CA GLY A 124 -17.14 2.90 -4.22
C GLY A 124 -16.46 3.78 -5.28
N HIS A 125 -15.23 4.21 -4.98
CA HIS A 125 -14.47 5.15 -5.82
C HIS A 125 -14.06 4.56 -7.18
N ALA A 126 -14.22 5.35 -8.26
CA ALA A 126 -13.74 5.01 -9.60
C ALA A 126 -12.28 5.41 -9.81
N VAL A 127 -11.51 4.59 -10.52
CA VAL A 127 -10.13 4.91 -10.91
C VAL A 127 -10.00 4.64 -12.42
N PRO A 128 -9.45 5.57 -13.22
CA PRO A 128 -9.25 5.35 -14.65
C PRO A 128 -8.41 4.10 -14.94
N GLU A 129 -8.78 3.33 -15.95
CA GLU A 129 -8.07 2.07 -16.26
C GLU A 129 -6.62 2.28 -16.67
N GLU A 130 -6.32 3.38 -17.35
CA GLU A 130 -4.95 3.79 -17.67
C GLU A 130 -4.11 3.95 -16.39
N ASP A 131 -4.68 4.58 -15.37
CA ASP A 131 -4.04 4.75 -14.07
C ASP A 131 -3.84 3.41 -13.37
N ILE A 132 -4.82 2.50 -13.43
CA ILE A 132 -4.67 1.14 -12.88
C ILE A 132 -3.51 0.42 -13.57
N ARG A 133 -3.50 0.39 -14.91
CA ARG A 133 -2.44 -0.24 -15.72
C ARG A 133 -1.06 0.32 -15.38
N ARG A 134 -0.94 1.65 -15.39
CA ARG A 134 0.31 2.36 -15.10
C ARG A 134 0.82 2.05 -13.70
N ARG A 135 -0.06 2.05 -12.69
CA ARG A 135 0.31 1.86 -11.28
C ARG A 135 0.59 0.40 -10.94
N PHE A 136 0.00 -0.54 -11.69
CA PHE A 136 0.02 -1.97 -11.40
C PHE A 136 1.45 -2.52 -11.22
N HIS A 137 2.29 -2.35 -12.24
CA HIS A 137 3.66 -2.84 -12.23
C HIS A 137 4.62 -1.90 -11.49
N ARG A 138 4.35 -0.58 -11.53
CA ARG A 138 5.24 0.43 -10.91
C ARG A 138 5.36 0.26 -9.40
N GLY A 139 4.26 -0.04 -8.72
CA GLY A 139 4.26 -0.20 -7.26
C GLY A 139 5.20 -1.30 -6.81
N LEU A 140 5.08 -2.47 -7.45
CA LEU A 140 5.92 -3.62 -7.16
C LEU A 140 7.38 -3.36 -7.56
N ARG A 141 7.62 -2.75 -8.73
CA ARG A 141 8.97 -2.39 -9.17
C ARG A 141 9.67 -1.47 -8.19
N ASN A 142 8.97 -0.43 -7.73
CA ASN A 142 9.51 0.49 -6.74
C ASN A 142 9.76 -0.21 -5.40
N LEU A 143 8.89 -1.15 -4.98
CA LEU A 143 9.12 -1.93 -3.77
C LEU A 143 10.50 -2.59 -3.80
N PHE A 144 10.76 -3.39 -4.83
CA PHE A 144 12.00 -4.14 -4.98
C PHE A 144 13.22 -3.25 -5.20
N ALA A 145 13.09 -2.19 -6.02
CA ALA A 145 14.24 -1.39 -6.43
C ALA A 145 14.63 -0.32 -5.41
N GLU A 146 13.69 0.25 -4.67
CA GLU A 146 13.91 1.51 -3.94
C GLU A 146 13.49 1.45 -2.47
N TYR A 147 12.38 0.77 -2.16
CA TYR A 147 11.79 0.82 -0.83
C TYR A 147 12.34 -0.24 0.12
N MET A 148 12.65 -1.46 -0.35
CA MET A 148 13.14 -2.56 0.50
C MET A 148 14.27 -2.16 1.47
N PRO A 149 15.31 -1.39 1.08
CA PRO A 149 16.38 -0.98 2.00
C PRO A 149 15.93 -0.06 3.14
N LEU A 150 14.74 0.56 3.03
CA LEU A 150 14.20 1.48 4.01
C LEU A 150 13.22 0.80 4.99
N LEU A 151 12.93 -0.49 4.81
CA LEU A 151 11.95 -1.23 5.61
C LEU A 151 12.65 -2.03 6.71
N ASP A 152 11.99 -2.19 7.85
CA ASP A 152 12.39 -3.13 8.90
C ASP A 152 11.84 -4.51 8.57
N THR A 153 10.58 -4.57 8.12
CA THR A 153 9.98 -5.78 7.59
C THR A 153 9.14 -5.49 6.36
N TRP A 154 9.01 -6.48 5.48
CA TRP A 154 8.00 -6.46 4.43
C TRP A 154 7.40 -7.85 4.22
N THR A 155 6.15 -7.87 3.79
CA THR A 155 5.43 -9.08 3.40
C THR A 155 4.80 -8.88 2.03
N LEU A 156 4.81 -9.93 1.21
CA LEU A 156 4.18 -9.97 -0.10
C LEU A 156 3.08 -11.02 -0.06
N TRP A 157 1.87 -10.63 -0.44
CA TRP A 157 0.66 -11.45 -0.39
C TRP A 157 0.04 -11.57 -1.77
N ASP A 158 -0.41 -12.76 -2.13
CA ASP A 158 -1.42 -12.93 -3.17
C ASP A 158 -2.79 -12.75 -2.55
N ASN A 159 -3.60 -11.87 -3.13
CA ASN A 159 -4.97 -11.64 -2.71
C ASN A 159 -5.95 -11.92 -3.87
N SER A 160 -5.66 -12.93 -4.69
CA SER A 160 -6.48 -13.30 -5.85
C SER A 160 -7.75 -14.07 -5.48
N GLU A 161 -7.66 -14.89 -4.44
CA GLU A 161 -8.75 -15.72 -3.92
C GLU A 161 -9.43 -15.12 -2.68
N ARG A 162 -10.36 -15.87 -2.07
CA ARG A 162 -11.07 -15.46 -0.85
C ARG A 162 -10.17 -15.33 0.37
N ARG A 163 -9.07 -16.10 0.43
CA ARG A 163 -8.11 -16.06 1.53
C ARG A 163 -6.77 -15.59 1.00
N PRO A 164 -6.21 -14.47 1.51
CA PRO A 164 -4.88 -14.04 1.14
C PRO A 164 -3.84 -15.11 1.46
N GLN A 165 -2.89 -15.32 0.54
CA GLN A 165 -1.76 -16.24 0.72
C GLN A 165 -0.46 -15.45 0.81
N MET A 166 0.36 -15.69 1.83
CA MET A 166 1.67 -15.06 1.92
C MET A 166 2.62 -15.72 0.92
N ILE A 167 3.21 -14.92 0.03
CA ILE A 167 4.17 -15.37 -0.98
C ILE A 167 5.58 -15.36 -0.40
N ALA A 168 5.96 -14.25 0.23
CA ALA A 168 7.29 -14.03 0.76
C ALA A 168 7.25 -13.00 1.90
N TYR A 169 8.26 -13.04 2.75
CA TYR A 169 8.48 -12.03 3.77
C TYR A 169 9.96 -11.78 3.97
N ALA A 170 10.30 -10.64 4.55
CA ALA A 170 11.63 -10.39 5.07
C ALA A 170 11.60 -9.62 6.38
N GLU A 171 12.61 -9.89 7.20
CA GLU A 171 12.99 -9.09 8.35
C GLU A 171 14.48 -8.74 8.19
N GLY A 172 14.79 -7.44 8.13
CA GLY A 172 16.12 -7.00 7.74
C GLY A 172 16.51 -7.47 6.33
N SER A 173 17.67 -8.12 6.20
CA SER A 173 18.17 -8.66 4.92
C SER A 173 17.66 -10.06 4.59
N ASP A 174 17.01 -10.74 5.53
CA ASP A 174 16.68 -12.16 5.39
C ASP A 174 15.33 -12.33 4.71
N ILE A 175 15.38 -12.62 3.41
CA ILE A 175 14.19 -12.87 2.60
C ILE A 175 13.85 -14.35 2.64
N ARG A 176 12.61 -14.68 3.00
CA ARG A 176 12.06 -16.03 2.91
C ARG A 176 10.93 -16.08 1.91
N ILE A 177 11.07 -16.98 0.94
CA ILE A 177 10.05 -17.25 -0.09
C ILE A 177 9.28 -18.49 0.37
N LEU A 178 7.96 -18.34 0.56
CA LEU A 178 7.07 -19.42 1.00
C LEU A 178 6.40 -20.11 -0.18
N ASN A 179 6.17 -19.39 -1.28
CA ASN A 179 5.60 -19.94 -2.51
C ASN A 179 6.38 -19.43 -3.73
N SER A 180 7.34 -20.23 -4.21
CA SER A 180 8.21 -19.87 -5.33
C SER A 180 7.44 -19.66 -6.63
N SER A 181 6.40 -20.45 -6.90
CA SER A 181 5.59 -20.32 -8.12
C SER A 181 4.88 -18.96 -8.19
N LEU A 182 4.22 -18.55 -7.10
CA LEU A 182 3.59 -17.23 -7.02
C LEU A 182 4.62 -16.10 -7.05
N PHE A 183 5.77 -16.30 -6.39
CA PHE A 183 6.84 -15.31 -6.38
C PHE A 183 7.41 -15.06 -7.79
N ASP A 184 7.63 -16.12 -8.56
CA ASP A 184 8.10 -16.04 -9.94
C ASP A 184 7.05 -15.40 -10.85
N HIS A 185 5.76 -15.71 -10.65
CA HIS A 185 4.67 -15.05 -11.40
C HIS A 185 4.63 -13.54 -11.13
N VAL A 186 4.75 -13.14 -9.87
CA VAL A 186 4.80 -11.72 -9.48
C VAL A 186 6.04 -11.03 -10.06
N LYS A 187 7.19 -11.72 -10.08
CA LYS A 187 8.43 -11.20 -10.70
C LYS A 187 8.35 -11.07 -12.21
N LYS A 188 7.74 -12.01 -12.94
CA LYS A 188 7.50 -11.88 -14.39
C LYS A 188 6.73 -10.60 -14.72
N GLY A 189 5.81 -10.19 -13.84
CA GLY A 189 5.11 -8.91 -13.95
C GLY A 189 6.03 -7.68 -13.87
N LEU A 190 7.26 -7.78 -13.35
CA LEU A 190 8.24 -6.69 -13.32
C LEU A 190 8.97 -6.50 -14.65
N GLU A 191 9.11 -7.58 -15.42
CA GLU A 191 9.85 -7.66 -16.68
C GLU A 191 9.04 -7.16 -17.88
N LEU A 192 7.73 -6.93 -17.70
CA LEU A 192 6.88 -6.38 -18.75
C LEU A 192 7.32 -4.94 -19.13
N PRO A 193 7.47 -4.65 -20.44
CA PRO A 193 7.88 -3.34 -20.92
C PRO A 193 6.85 -2.25 -20.54
N LYS A 194 7.34 -1.01 -20.45
CA LYS A 194 6.59 0.18 -20.02
C LYS A 194 5.46 0.52 -20.99
#